data_AF-A0A938QI18-F1
#
_entry.id   AF-A0A938QI18-F1
#
_cell.length_a   1.000
_cell.length_b   1.000
_cell.length_c   1.000
_cell.angle_alpha   90.00
_cell.angle_beta   90.00
_cell.angle_gamma   90.00
#
_symmetry.space_group_name_H-M   'P 1'
#
loop_
_entity.id
_entity.type
_entity.pdbx_description
1 polymer ?
#
loop_
_entity_poly.entity_id
_entity_poly.type
_entity_poly.pdbx_seq_one_letter_code
_entity_poly.pdbx_strand_id
1 'polypeptide(L)'
;MPEEREFFSDVRINGHTLASLGQGAASIRDRYLLKDFLEYVHIKKGLLNPFYAHYPLVEPRELLPSFEKNFAEFKDLPSFSLVAFNRPLSYQEEIFQFDILHPPGEASVSRRRPGRTNLDKILPHLDRDLRPLFRQSFAFRDLTDLAYYEEFLDFILHMDRAHVVAKDHQGAFRLLGIYASFPSDLDTELKNFGHLLGKFKKLDSAYYEREREFVYQFLMELYGFPISAERRTSAALFARNLSRLKEQYLIKVLGCSDRTITSLSGFEQKRYPLVEKTALIAVSPSLAEANPHLRDQGYYVDPERRVVIFKVTYVQHKYNRFNVLEDRAMSVVKQEIIHPYHGGRDTSLNILKDTKRFLKDLTDIVRGEFTGTISYKRADLITSTKTHEDRLKFLSAWLTKYQRRVGTLSTETFEGVKKVLNSYLLNREYKEAFAKYADLHREVVQKVAYLNQAQQLQPLEKLAQEEEVRGLGLTQRLSQALAFLEEKQADLPYFYPDLFDKCLKLWNEIMASPALKKLAGGEITPETPFQRRLWELASRGQELTAALKDRHRQIHSAAERGEPFPLLPPEAPRSSKQ
;
A
#
# COMPACT_ATOMS: atom_id res chain seq x y z
N MET A 1 -9.82 43.31 4.99
CA MET A 1 -9.32 41.92 5.00
C MET A 1 -10.57 41.05 4.91
N PRO A 2 -10.81 40.29 3.83
CA PRO A 2 -11.92 39.34 3.85
C PRO A 2 -11.69 38.37 5.02
N GLU A 3 -12.72 38.15 5.83
CA GLU A 3 -12.65 37.20 6.95
C GLU A 3 -12.15 35.85 6.45
N GLU A 4 -11.12 35.33 7.11
CA GLU A 4 -10.54 34.03 6.78
C GLU A 4 -11.61 32.97 7.06
N ARG A 5 -12.24 32.46 6.00
CA ARG A 5 -13.34 31.50 6.11
C ARG A 5 -12.82 30.23 6.79
N GLU A 6 -13.50 29.81 7.85
CA GLU A 6 -13.09 28.62 8.59
C GLU A 6 -13.29 27.35 7.74
N PHE A 7 -12.31 26.45 7.76
CA PHE A 7 -12.42 25.17 7.07
C PHE A 7 -13.57 24.33 7.61
N PHE A 8 -14.30 23.71 6.69
CA PHE A 8 -15.49 22.91 6.95
C PHE A 8 -16.66 23.64 7.64
N SER A 9 -16.70 24.98 7.58
CA SER A 9 -17.79 25.79 8.16
C SER A 9 -19.19 25.41 7.65
N ASP A 10 -19.29 24.92 6.41
CA ASP A 10 -20.57 24.61 5.75
C ASP A 10 -20.83 23.12 5.64
N VAL A 11 -19.96 22.29 6.20
CA VAL A 11 -20.16 20.83 6.20
C VAL A 11 -21.43 20.51 6.99
N ARG A 12 -22.33 19.78 6.33
CA ARG A 12 -23.54 19.23 6.95
C ARG A 12 -23.47 17.71 6.98
N ILE A 13 -23.63 17.13 8.17
CA ILE A 13 -23.66 15.69 8.40
C ILE A 13 -24.99 15.35 9.02
N ASN A 14 -25.78 14.53 8.34
CA ASN A 14 -27.12 14.13 8.78
C ASN A 14 -28.03 15.31 9.18
N GLY A 15 -27.99 16.41 8.41
CA GLY A 15 -28.80 17.61 8.64
C GLY A 15 -28.24 18.61 9.66
N HIS A 16 -27.18 18.27 10.40
CA HIS A 16 -26.51 19.16 11.35
C HIS A 16 -25.22 19.72 10.77
N THR A 17 -24.86 20.97 11.08
CA THR A 17 -23.53 21.48 10.73
C THR A 17 -22.46 20.81 11.58
N LEU A 18 -21.22 20.75 11.09
CA LEU A 18 -20.11 20.20 11.87
C LEU A 18 -19.96 20.94 13.21
N ALA A 19 -20.06 22.27 13.18
CA ALA A 19 -20.02 23.11 14.38
C ALA A 19 -21.16 22.80 15.36
N SER A 20 -22.39 22.57 14.88
CA SER A 20 -23.51 22.26 15.79
C SER A 20 -23.39 20.86 16.41
N LEU A 21 -22.83 19.88 15.69
CA LEU A 21 -22.46 18.58 16.27
C LEU A 21 -21.36 18.75 17.33
N GLY A 22 -20.35 19.59 17.07
CA GLY A 22 -19.35 20.00 18.06
C GLY A 22 -19.90 20.82 19.24
N GLN A 23 -21.16 21.24 19.19
CA GLN A 23 -21.85 21.93 20.29
C GLN A 23 -22.89 21.02 20.97
N GLY A 24 -22.95 19.73 20.61
CA GLY A 24 -23.87 18.77 21.21
C GLY A 24 -25.30 18.86 20.70
N ALA A 25 -25.56 19.48 19.53
CA ALA A 25 -26.90 19.60 18.97
C ALA A 25 -27.57 18.25 18.66
N ALA A 26 -26.78 17.19 18.47
CA ALA A 26 -27.26 15.81 18.37
C ALA A 26 -26.23 14.82 18.91
N SER A 27 -26.71 13.79 19.62
CA SER A 27 -25.84 12.69 20.07
C SER A 27 -25.44 11.79 18.90
N ILE A 28 -24.14 11.55 18.76
CA ILE A 28 -23.60 10.64 17.75
C ILE A 28 -23.81 9.20 18.24
N ARG A 29 -24.78 8.47 17.69
CA ARG A 29 -25.07 7.05 18.06
C ARG A 29 -24.77 6.04 16.96
N ASP A 30 -24.79 6.52 15.71
CA ASP A 30 -24.50 5.72 14.53
C ASP A 30 -23.01 5.74 14.20
N ARG A 31 -22.47 4.60 13.77
CA ARG A 31 -21.04 4.43 13.49
C ARG A 31 -20.59 5.11 12.20
N TYR A 32 -21.47 5.24 11.21
CA TYR A 32 -21.18 5.98 9.98
C TYR A 32 -21.19 7.48 10.26
N LEU A 33 -22.16 7.96 11.05
CA LEU A 33 -22.18 9.33 11.55
C LEU A 33 -20.91 9.67 12.34
N LEU A 34 -20.46 8.78 13.24
CA LEU A 34 -19.19 8.94 13.94
C LEU A 34 -18.00 9.02 12.96
N LYS A 35 -17.96 8.12 11.98
CA LYS A 35 -16.88 8.09 10.99
C LYS A 35 -16.80 9.40 10.21
N ASP A 36 -17.93 9.95 9.79
CA ASP A 36 -18.00 11.20 9.04
C ASP A 36 -17.60 12.38 9.93
N PHE A 37 -18.12 12.47 11.16
CA PHE A 37 -17.71 13.49 12.14
C PHE A 37 -16.19 13.47 12.36
N LEU A 38 -15.62 12.29 12.65
CA LEU A 38 -14.17 12.13 12.87
C LEU A 38 -13.36 12.41 11.59
N GLU A 39 -13.90 12.14 10.40
CA GLU A 39 -13.20 12.46 9.14
C GLU A 39 -12.94 13.96 9.02
N TYR A 40 -13.96 14.80 9.16
CA TYR A 40 -13.79 16.24 9.02
C TYR A 40 -12.98 16.85 10.17
N VAL A 41 -13.25 16.46 11.41
CA VAL A 41 -12.51 16.96 12.58
C VAL A 41 -11.03 16.59 12.48
N HIS A 42 -10.69 15.36 12.09
CA HIS A 42 -9.29 14.95 11.95
C HIS A 42 -8.60 15.60 10.76
N ILE A 43 -9.29 15.80 9.62
CA ILE A 43 -8.70 16.54 8.49
C ILE A 43 -8.44 17.99 8.90
N LYS A 44 -9.40 18.65 9.56
CA LYS A 44 -9.26 20.02 10.03
C LYS A 44 -8.07 20.17 10.98
N LYS A 45 -8.08 19.43 12.09
CA LYS A 45 -7.04 19.54 13.14
C LYS A 45 -5.69 18.93 12.73
N GLY A 46 -5.70 17.85 11.96
CA GLY A 46 -4.49 17.09 11.64
C GLY A 46 -3.81 17.46 10.32
N LEU A 47 -4.52 18.08 9.38
CA LEU A 47 -3.98 18.42 8.05
C LEU A 47 -4.10 19.90 7.71
N LEU A 48 -5.28 20.52 7.91
CA LEU A 48 -5.54 21.90 7.48
C LEU A 48 -5.01 22.95 8.47
N ASN A 49 -5.25 22.78 9.77
CA ASN A 49 -4.71 23.69 10.79
C ASN A 49 -3.17 23.75 10.82
N PRO A 50 -2.44 22.61 10.71
CA PRO A 50 -0.98 22.65 10.63
C PRO A 50 -0.50 23.00 9.21
N PHE A 51 -1.36 23.33 8.24
CA PHE A 51 -0.93 23.70 6.91
C PHE A 51 -0.33 25.11 6.92
N TYR A 52 0.88 25.24 6.38
CA TYR A 52 1.63 26.49 6.24
C TYR A 52 2.31 26.55 4.87
N ALA A 53 2.92 27.69 4.54
CA ALA A 53 3.56 27.95 3.24
C ALA A 53 4.59 26.87 2.83
N HIS A 54 5.32 26.28 3.78
CA HIS A 54 6.31 25.24 3.52
C HIS A 54 5.86 23.85 3.98
N TYR A 55 4.56 23.65 4.20
CA TYR A 55 4.02 22.33 4.57
C TYR A 55 4.49 21.27 3.57
N PRO A 56 5.06 20.16 4.05
CA PRO A 56 5.62 19.13 3.18
C PRO A 56 4.47 18.31 2.57
N LEU A 57 3.97 18.69 1.40
CA LEU A 57 2.84 17.99 0.76
C LEU A 57 3.18 16.52 0.46
N VAL A 58 2.15 15.67 0.51
CA VAL A 58 2.28 14.26 0.10
C VAL A 58 2.32 14.21 -1.42
N GLU A 59 3.31 13.52 -1.97
CA GLU A 59 3.32 13.27 -3.41
C GLU A 59 2.27 12.20 -3.75
N PRO A 60 1.48 12.34 -4.83
CA PRO A 60 0.42 11.38 -5.15
C PRO A 60 0.90 9.91 -5.17
N ARG A 61 2.13 9.66 -5.61
CA ARG A 61 2.72 8.31 -5.66
C ARG A 61 2.96 7.67 -4.29
N GLU A 62 3.05 8.44 -3.21
CA GLU A 62 3.14 7.90 -1.84
C GLU A 62 1.83 7.23 -1.40
N LEU A 63 0.70 7.58 -2.06
CA LEU A 63 -0.61 6.97 -1.84
C LEU A 63 -0.85 5.74 -2.73
N LEU A 64 0.10 5.35 -3.58
CA LEU A 64 0.01 4.10 -4.34
C LEU A 64 0.50 2.90 -3.51
N PRO A 65 -0.17 1.73 -3.60
CA PRO A 65 0.25 0.53 -2.88
C PRO A 65 1.68 0.07 -3.16
N SER A 66 2.19 -0.58 -2.11
CA SER A 66 3.54 -0.59 -1.56
C SER A 66 4.05 0.77 -1.11
N PHE A 67 3.29 1.30 -0.14
CA PHE A 67 3.63 2.52 0.58
C PHE A 67 5.10 2.52 0.96
N GLU A 68 5.81 3.55 0.52
CA GLU A 68 7.23 3.66 0.78
C GLU A 68 7.49 3.94 2.25
N LYS A 69 8.60 3.40 2.74
CA LYS A 69 9.14 3.84 4.02
C LYS A 69 9.52 5.31 3.87
N ASN A 70 8.82 6.20 4.56
CA ASN A 70 9.29 7.57 4.70
C ASN A 70 10.20 7.66 5.92
N PHE A 71 11.48 7.92 5.67
CA PHE A 71 12.49 8.13 6.71
C PHE A 71 12.54 9.58 7.20
N ALA A 72 11.93 10.51 6.46
CA ALA A 72 11.80 11.88 6.92
C ALA A 72 10.70 11.96 8.00
N GLU A 73 11.08 12.37 9.21
CA GLU A 73 10.15 12.72 10.26
C GLU A 73 9.97 14.23 10.34
N PHE A 74 8.74 14.69 10.14
CA PHE A 74 8.35 16.08 10.31
C PHE A 74 7.84 16.27 11.75
N LYS A 75 8.79 16.43 12.68
CA LYS A 75 8.52 16.43 14.13
C LYS A 75 7.59 17.54 14.60
N ASP A 76 7.47 18.60 13.83
CA ASP A 76 6.58 19.72 14.02
C ASP A 76 5.12 19.42 13.61
N LEU A 77 4.90 18.35 12.85
CA LEU A 77 3.56 17.97 12.41
C LEU A 77 2.83 17.09 13.44
N PRO A 78 1.51 17.26 13.55
CA PRO A 78 0.72 16.52 14.52
C PRO A 78 0.65 15.03 14.19
N SER A 79 0.39 14.23 15.21
CA SER A 79 0.22 12.80 15.05
C SER A 79 -0.70 12.23 16.13
N PHE A 80 -1.43 11.16 15.82
CA PHE A 80 -2.32 10.52 16.79
C PHE A 80 -2.66 9.09 16.39
N SER A 81 -3.30 8.38 17.32
CA SER A 81 -4.02 7.15 17.04
C SER A 81 -5.34 7.15 17.78
N LEU A 82 -6.39 6.67 17.13
CA LEU A 82 -7.71 6.51 17.71
C LEU A 82 -8.21 5.11 17.40
N VAL A 83 -8.89 4.50 18.36
CA VAL A 83 -9.80 3.38 18.11
C VAL A 83 -11.20 3.75 18.56
N ALA A 84 -12.20 3.40 17.76
CA ALA A 84 -13.60 3.50 18.14
C ALA A 84 -14.29 2.14 18.09
N PHE A 85 -15.06 1.80 19.12
CA PHE A 85 -15.82 0.56 19.21
C PHE A 85 -17.33 0.81 19.17
N ASN A 86 -18.06 0.08 18.32
CA ASN A 86 -19.53 0.18 18.26
C ASN A 86 -20.22 -0.62 19.38
N ARG A 87 -19.68 -0.57 20.59
CA ARG A 87 -20.17 -1.22 21.81
C ARG A 87 -19.63 -0.49 23.05
N PRO A 88 -20.18 -0.75 24.25
CA PRO A 88 -19.53 -0.35 25.50
C PRO A 88 -18.17 -1.00 25.70
N LEU A 89 -17.31 -0.33 26.48
CA LEU A 89 -16.00 -0.86 26.88
C LEU A 89 -16.16 -1.75 28.11
N SER A 90 -15.39 -2.84 28.13
CA SER A 90 -15.26 -3.74 29.26
C SER A 90 -13.80 -3.78 29.69
N TYR A 91 -13.44 -2.97 30.70
CA TYR A 91 -12.05 -2.71 31.05
C TYR A 91 -11.21 -3.98 31.28
N GLN A 92 -11.81 -5.00 31.90
CA GLN A 92 -11.14 -6.26 32.18
C GLN A 92 -11.02 -7.19 30.96
N GLU A 93 -11.95 -7.07 30.01
CA GLU A 93 -12.03 -7.95 28.83
C GLU A 93 -11.34 -7.34 27.61
N GLU A 94 -11.02 -6.03 27.63
CA GLU A 94 -10.30 -5.41 26.54
C GLU A 94 -8.89 -6.01 26.39
N ILE A 95 -8.53 -6.33 25.15
CA ILE A 95 -7.22 -6.91 24.78
C ILE A 95 -6.08 -5.86 24.73
N PHE A 96 -6.27 -4.70 25.34
CA PHE A 96 -5.36 -3.57 25.29
C PHE A 96 -5.50 -2.69 26.55
N GLN A 97 -4.43 -1.99 26.92
CA GLN A 97 -4.41 -1.15 28.12
C GLN A 97 -4.71 0.30 27.78
N PHE A 98 -5.47 0.98 28.65
CA PHE A 98 -5.80 2.40 28.54
C PHE A 98 -6.22 2.95 29.92
N ASP A 99 -6.30 4.27 30.03
CA ASP A 99 -6.92 4.93 31.18
C ASP A 99 -8.38 5.20 30.89
N ILE A 100 -9.27 4.54 31.65
CA ILE A 100 -10.72 4.67 31.49
C ILE A 100 -11.21 6.07 31.88
N LEU A 101 -12.09 6.66 31.09
CA LEU A 101 -12.78 7.90 31.42
C LEU A 101 -14.25 7.61 31.70
N HIS A 102 -14.83 8.29 32.68
CA HIS A 102 -16.21 8.06 33.10
C HIS A 102 -17.11 9.25 32.74
N PRO A 103 -18.21 9.03 32.01
CA PRO A 103 -19.18 10.09 31.73
C PRO A 103 -19.90 10.53 33.02
N PRO A 104 -20.46 11.75 33.05
CA PRO A 104 -21.26 12.23 34.15
C PRO A 104 -22.49 11.33 34.38
N GLY A 105 -22.80 11.02 35.63
CA GLY A 105 -23.99 10.23 35.99
C GLY A 105 -23.79 8.71 35.99
N GLU A 106 -22.69 8.18 35.46
CA GLU A 106 -22.31 6.79 35.72
C GLU A 106 -21.74 6.66 37.15
N ALA A 107 -22.14 5.60 37.85
CA ALA A 107 -21.66 5.29 39.18
C ALA A 107 -20.15 4.98 39.12
N SER A 108 -19.33 6.01 39.29
CA SER A 108 -17.90 5.85 39.52
C SER A 108 -17.70 4.97 40.76
N VAL A 109 -16.91 3.90 40.63
CA VAL A 109 -16.48 3.06 41.77
C VAL A 109 -15.76 3.90 42.84
N SER A 110 -15.22 5.07 42.46
CA SER A 110 -14.66 6.05 43.38
C SER A 110 -15.72 7.03 43.90
N ARG A 111 -15.67 7.38 45.19
CA ARG A 111 -16.51 8.45 45.79
C ARG A 111 -16.19 9.87 45.23
N ARG A 112 -15.30 10.00 44.25
CA ARG A 112 -14.90 11.27 43.65
C ARG A 112 -15.80 11.62 42.46
N ARG A 113 -16.01 12.91 42.22
CA ARG A 113 -16.79 13.40 41.06
C ARG A 113 -16.09 13.00 39.74
N PRO A 114 -16.79 12.34 38.79
CA PRO A 114 -16.21 11.83 37.54
C PRO A 114 -15.36 12.83 36.75
N GLY A 115 -15.79 14.10 36.69
CA GLY A 115 -15.05 15.15 35.98
C GLY A 115 -13.65 15.42 36.55
N ARG A 116 -13.51 15.45 37.89
CA ARG A 116 -12.20 15.66 38.53
C ARG A 116 -11.29 14.45 38.36
N THR A 117 -11.84 13.25 38.42
CA THR A 117 -11.08 12.02 38.17
C THR A 117 -10.62 11.87 36.73
N ASN A 118 -11.41 12.32 35.75
CA ASN A 118 -11.00 12.30 34.34
C ASN A 118 -9.85 13.30 34.09
N LEU A 119 -9.93 14.51 34.65
CA LEU A 119 -8.83 15.48 34.59
C LEU A 119 -7.54 14.92 35.19
N ASP A 120 -7.63 14.28 36.37
CA ASP A 120 -6.48 13.68 37.06
C ASP A 120 -5.83 12.54 36.24
N LYS A 121 -6.59 11.86 35.38
CA LYS A 121 -6.07 10.81 34.47
C LYS A 121 -5.41 11.39 33.21
N ILE A 122 -5.91 12.52 32.70
CA ILE A 122 -5.42 13.11 31.44
C ILE A 122 -4.16 13.96 31.68
N LEU A 123 -4.16 14.77 32.74
CA LEU A 123 -3.09 15.73 33.02
C LEU A 123 -1.67 15.14 33.08
N PRO A 124 -1.42 13.93 33.63
CA PRO A 124 -0.10 13.33 33.67
C PRO A 124 0.51 13.08 32.28
N HIS A 125 -0.33 12.84 31.28
CA HIS A 125 0.06 12.49 29.90
C HIS A 125 0.30 13.71 29.01
N LEU A 126 -0.02 14.91 29.49
CA LEU A 126 0.24 16.16 28.79
C LEU A 126 1.59 16.75 29.20
N ASP A 127 2.21 17.45 28.26
CA ASP A 127 3.35 18.32 28.52
C ASP A 127 3.04 19.32 29.63
N ARG A 128 4.04 19.61 30.46
CA ARG A 128 3.85 20.44 31.67
C ARG A 128 3.24 21.80 31.35
N ASP A 129 3.59 22.38 30.21
CA ASP A 129 3.18 23.71 29.77
C ASP A 129 1.73 23.74 29.27
N LEU A 130 1.20 22.61 28.82
CA LEU A 130 -0.19 22.49 28.36
C LEU A 130 -1.18 22.24 29.50
N ARG A 131 -0.71 21.76 30.66
CA ARG A 131 -1.57 21.40 31.81
C ARG A 131 -2.39 22.59 32.35
N PRO A 132 -1.84 23.81 32.52
CA PRO A 132 -2.63 24.95 33.00
C PRO A 132 -3.75 25.33 32.04
N LEU A 133 -3.45 25.42 30.75
CA LEU A 133 -4.41 25.73 29.68
C LEU A 133 -5.50 24.66 29.62
N PHE A 134 -5.12 23.38 29.68
CA PHE A 134 -6.07 22.28 29.68
C PHE A 134 -7.04 22.34 30.88
N ARG A 135 -6.55 22.64 32.08
CA ARG A 135 -7.42 22.82 33.26
C ARG A 135 -8.38 23.99 33.05
N GLN A 136 -7.89 25.11 32.53
CA GLN A 136 -8.71 26.29 32.32
C GLN A 136 -9.87 25.99 31.35
N SER A 137 -9.60 25.29 30.24
CA SER A 137 -10.61 24.95 29.24
C SER A 137 -11.60 23.88 29.70
N PHE A 138 -11.16 22.89 30.49
CA PHE A 138 -11.95 21.68 30.75
C PHE A 138 -12.31 21.40 32.22
N ALA A 139 -11.96 22.25 33.18
CA ALA A 139 -12.22 22.02 34.61
C ALA A 139 -13.67 21.66 34.95
N PHE A 140 -14.63 22.24 34.22
CA PHE A 140 -16.07 22.12 34.46
C PHE A 140 -16.84 21.53 33.28
N ARG A 141 -16.14 20.96 32.30
CA ARG A 141 -16.75 20.36 31.10
C ARG A 141 -16.74 18.84 31.18
N ASP A 142 -17.69 18.22 30.48
CA ASP A 142 -17.68 16.77 30.30
C ASP A 142 -16.64 16.37 29.26
N LEU A 143 -15.47 15.95 29.73
CA LEU A 143 -14.36 15.47 28.89
C LEU A 143 -14.69 14.25 28.02
N THR A 144 -15.78 13.53 28.33
CA THR A 144 -16.20 12.36 27.55
C THR A 144 -17.11 12.72 26.37
N ASP A 145 -17.68 13.92 26.37
CA ASP A 145 -18.61 14.36 25.33
C ASP A 145 -17.86 14.68 24.04
N LEU A 146 -18.34 14.12 22.92
CA LEU A 146 -17.76 14.38 21.60
C LEU A 146 -18.01 15.80 21.10
N ALA A 147 -18.91 16.57 21.71
CA ALA A 147 -19.05 18.00 21.45
C ALA A 147 -17.69 18.71 21.61
N TYR A 148 -16.99 18.47 22.72
CA TYR A 148 -15.72 19.13 22.99
C TYR A 148 -14.50 18.44 22.36
N TYR A 149 -14.72 17.39 21.57
CA TYR A 149 -13.64 16.56 21.04
C TYR A 149 -12.69 17.33 20.11
N GLU A 150 -13.22 18.26 19.30
CA GLU A 150 -12.40 19.07 18.40
C GLU A 150 -11.43 19.98 19.19
N GLU A 151 -11.91 20.68 20.21
CA GLU A 151 -11.04 21.49 21.10
C GLU A 151 -10.07 20.59 21.87
N PHE A 152 -10.52 19.40 22.29
CA PHE A 152 -9.68 18.47 23.03
C PHE A 152 -8.53 17.88 22.19
N LEU A 153 -8.71 17.79 20.87
CA LEU A 153 -7.64 17.34 19.98
C LEU A 153 -6.40 18.21 20.05
N ASP A 154 -6.53 19.51 20.33
CA ASP A 154 -5.37 20.40 20.49
C ASP A 154 -4.43 19.95 21.61
N PHE A 155 -4.90 19.10 22.52
CA PHE A 155 -4.11 18.49 23.59
C PHE A 155 -3.76 17.02 23.31
N ILE A 156 -4.68 16.24 22.73
CA ILE A 156 -4.44 14.82 22.37
C ILE A 156 -3.27 14.70 21.37
N LEU A 157 -3.14 15.64 20.43
CA LEU A 157 -2.08 15.61 19.41
C LEU A 157 -0.67 15.69 19.99
N HIS A 158 -0.53 16.07 21.27
CA HIS A 158 0.72 16.08 22.03
C HIS A 158 0.95 14.79 22.83
N MET A 159 0.06 13.80 22.74
CA MET A 159 0.22 12.51 23.41
C MET A 159 0.81 11.45 22.47
N ASP A 160 1.62 10.56 23.04
CA ASP A 160 2.27 9.50 22.26
C ASP A 160 1.36 8.32 21.92
N ARG A 161 0.30 8.11 22.72
CA ARG A 161 -0.57 6.92 22.71
C ARG A 161 -1.98 7.22 22.20
N ALA A 162 -2.73 6.16 21.96
CA ALA A 162 -4.04 6.28 21.35
C ALA A 162 -5.12 6.78 22.33
N HIS A 163 -6.25 7.20 21.81
CA HIS A 163 -7.47 7.42 22.59
C HIS A 163 -8.63 6.57 22.08
N VAL A 164 -9.62 6.36 22.93
CA VAL A 164 -10.67 5.35 22.76
C VAL A 164 -12.04 6.01 22.77
N VAL A 165 -12.75 5.87 21.65
CA VAL A 165 -14.17 6.22 21.55
C VAL A 165 -15.00 4.95 21.64
N ALA A 166 -16.09 4.97 22.37
CA ALA A 166 -16.97 3.80 22.48
C ALA A 166 -18.38 4.23 22.87
N LYS A 167 -19.33 3.30 22.86
CA LYS A 167 -20.70 3.60 23.28
C LYS A 167 -20.81 3.63 24.80
N ASP A 168 -21.53 4.62 25.32
CA ASP A 168 -21.97 4.62 26.71
C ASP A 168 -23.17 3.70 26.92
N HIS A 169 -23.68 3.64 28.15
CA HIS A 169 -24.89 2.88 28.51
C HIS A 169 -26.16 3.34 27.77
N GLN A 170 -26.17 4.56 27.20
CA GLN A 170 -27.28 5.12 26.41
C GLN A 170 -27.10 4.88 24.90
N GLY A 171 -26.00 4.21 24.51
CA GLY A 171 -25.67 3.91 23.12
C GLY A 171 -25.08 5.10 22.34
N ALA A 172 -24.74 6.21 23.01
CA ALA A 172 -24.06 7.35 22.41
C ALA A 172 -22.54 7.15 22.42
N PHE A 173 -21.88 7.53 21.33
CA PHE A 173 -20.43 7.53 21.27
C PHE A 173 -19.86 8.64 22.15
N ARG A 174 -18.90 8.25 22.98
CA ARG A 174 -18.17 9.12 23.90
C ARG A 174 -16.69 8.78 23.88
N LEU A 175 -15.86 9.74 24.27
CA LEU A 175 -14.46 9.50 24.56
C LEU A 175 -14.36 8.82 25.94
N LEU A 176 -14.14 7.50 25.94
CA LEU A 176 -14.18 6.67 27.15
C LEU A 176 -12.82 6.11 27.56
N GLY A 177 -11.76 6.42 26.82
CA GLY A 177 -10.40 6.05 27.20
C GLY A 177 -9.34 6.95 26.60
N ILE A 178 -8.22 7.05 27.30
CA ILE A 178 -7.04 7.78 26.83
C ILE A 178 -5.76 6.99 27.09
N TYR A 179 -4.66 7.41 26.48
CA TYR A 179 -3.34 6.82 26.64
C TYR A 179 -3.30 5.29 26.37
N ALA A 180 -4.06 4.88 25.36
CA ALA A 180 -4.28 3.50 24.97
C ALA A 180 -3.10 2.89 24.20
N SER A 181 -2.82 1.63 24.50
CA SER A 181 -1.65 0.89 24.05
C SER A 181 -2.07 -0.25 23.14
N PHE A 182 -1.98 -0.06 21.84
CA PHE A 182 -2.35 -1.10 20.88
C PHE A 182 -1.38 -2.28 20.97
N PRO A 183 -1.87 -3.53 21.16
CA PRO A 183 -1.02 -4.70 21.28
C PRO A 183 -0.28 -4.97 19.97
N SER A 184 1.00 -5.29 20.07
CA SER A 184 1.88 -5.54 18.94
C SER A 184 2.72 -6.79 19.19
N ASP A 185 2.19 -7.97 18.86
CA ASP A 185 2.96 -9.22 18.82
C ASP A 185 3.46 -9.47 17.38
N LEU A 186 4.38 -8.62 16.94
CA LEU A 186 4.84 -8.60 15.54
C LEU A 186 5.50 -9.92 15.14
N ASP A 187 6.36 -10.49 15.99
CA ASP A 187 7.14 -11.67 15.62
C ASP A 187 6.24 -12.90 15.41
N THR A 188 5.34 -13.17 16.37
CA THR A 188 4.38 -14.27 16.26
C THR A 188 3.46 -14.07 15.06
N GLU A 189 2.91 -12.86 14.88
CA GLU A 189 2.02 -12.58 13.75
C GLU A 189 2.73 -12.71 12.40
N LEU A 190 3.97 -12.27 12.31
CA LEU A 190 4.77 -12.35 11.09
C LEU A 190 5.05 -13.81 10.73
N LYS A 191 5.48 -14.63 11.71
CA LYS A 191 5.73 -16.07 11.52
C LYS A 191 4.47 -16.81 11.09
N ASN A 192 3.36 -16.60 11.81
CA ASN A 192 2.06 -17.20 11.48
C ASN A 192 1.60 -16.81 10.08
N PHE A 193 1.74 -15.53 9.72
CA PHE A 193 1.34 -15.04 8.41
C PHE A 193 2.24 -15.60 7.29
N GLY A 194 3.56 -15.63 7.48
CA GLY A 194 4.47 -16.20 6.49
C GLY A 194 4.26 -17.70 6.25
N HIS A 195 3.93 -18.47 7.29
CA HIS A 195 3.50 -19.87 7.13
C HIS A 195 2.19 -19.98 6.34
N LEU A 196 1.20 -19.13 6.63
CA LEU A 196 -0.07 -19.08 5.88
C LEU A 196 0.14 -18.76 4.39
N LEU A 197 1.11 -17.91 4.07
CA LEU A 197 1.47 -17.58 2.68
C LEU A 197 2.28 -18.69 1.99
N GLY A 198 2.75 -19.71 2.73
CA GLY A 198 3.70 -20.71 2.23
C GLY A 198 5.12 -20.14 2.03
N LYS A 199 5.40 -18.98 2.63
CA LYS A 199 6.66 -18.24 2.54
C LYS A 199 7.62 -18.52 3.70
N PHE A 200 7.19 -19.21 4.75
CA PHE A 200 8.08 -19.73 5.79
C PHE A 200 7.95 -21.24 5.91
N LYS A 201 9.09 -21.90 6.11
CA LYS A 201 9.20 -23.34 6.38
C LYS A 201 9.79 -23.55 7.77
N LYS A 202 9.44 -24.67 8.42
CA LYS A 202 9.99 -25.01 9.73
C LYS A 202 11.50 -25.26 9.61
N LEU A 203 12.27 -24.73 10.56
CA LEU A 203 13.72 -24.92 10.69
C LEU A 203 14.56 -24.47 9.47
N ASP A 204 14.03 -23.58 8.64
CA ASP A 204 14.72 -23.05 7.46
C ASP A 204 15.00 -21.55 7.62
N SER A 205 16.08 -21.24 8.36
CA SER A 205 16.46 -19.87 8.69
C SER A 205 16.86 -19.05 7.46
N ALA A 206 17.52 -19.68 6.47
CA ALA A 206 17.94 -19.00 5.25
C ALA A 206 16.73 -18.59 4.39
N TYR A 207 15.73 -19.47 4.28
CA TYR A 207 14.49 -19.14 3.60
C TYR A 207 13.68 -18.08 4.36
N TYR A 208 13.65 -18.15 5.71
CA TYR A 208 13.03 -17.12 6.53
C TYR A 208 13.67 -15.76 6.29
N GLU A 209 15.00 -15.65 6.38
CA GLU A 209 15.73 -14.38 6.18
C GLU A 209 15.42 -13.75 4.83
N ARG A 210 15.43 -14.55 3.76
CA ARG A 210 15.15 -14.08 2.40
C ARG A 210 13.71 -13.57 2.23
N GLU A 211 12.72 -14.25 2.79
CA GLU A 211 11.30 -13.95 2.56
C GLU A 211 10.70 -12.99 3.61
N ARG A 212 11.35 -12.81 4.77
CA ARG A 212 10.80 -12.06 5.91
C ARG A 212 10.38 -10.65 5.53
N GLU A 213 11.21 -9.97 4.74
CA GLU A 213 10.94 -8.60 4.31
C GLU A 213 9.67 -8.49 3.48
N PHE A 214 9.52 -9.37 2.48
CA PHE A 214 8.31 -9.43 1.67
C PHE A 214 7.08 -9.71 2.53
N VAL A 215 7.13 -10.72 3.40
CA VAL A 215 6.00 -11.10 4.26
C VAL A 215 5.59 -9.94 5.16
N TYR A 216 6.57 -9.21 5.74
CA TYR A 216 6.26 -8.06 6.59
C TYR A 216 5.67 -6.91 5.78
N GLN A 217 6.24 -6.62 4.60
CA GLN A 217 5.75 -5.55 3.75
C GLN A 217 4.33 -5.83 3.26
N PHE A 218 4.06 -7.06 2.82
CA PHE A 218 2.75 -7.51 2.40
C PHE A 218 1.74 -7.43 3.55
N LEU A 219 2.12 -7.85 4.76
CA LEU A 219 1.28 -7.74 5.95
C LEU A 219 0.92 -6.29 6.24
N MET A 220 1.89 -5.38 6.27
CA MET A 220 1.65 -3.97 6.57
C MET A 220 0.83 -3.28 5.47
N GLU A 221 1.08 -3.64 4.21
CA GLU A 221 0.37 -3.09 3.07
C GLU A 221 -1.12 -3.47 3.09
N LEU A 222 -1.50 -4.68 3.56
CA LEU A 222 -2.92 -5.08 3.74
C LEU A 222 -3.71 -4.11 4.65
N TYR A 223 -3.02 -3.44 5.57
CA TYR A 223 -3.59 -2.48 6.51
C TYR A 223 -3.20 -1.04 6.19
N GLY A 224 -2.77 -0.77 4.96
CA GLY A 224 -2.53 0.61 4.52
C GLY A 224 -1.24 1.24 5.05
N PHE A 225 -0.31 0.50 5.66
CA PHE A 225 0.84 1.14 6.31
C PHE A 225 2.18 0.80 5.65
N PRO A 226 3.13 1.75 5.58
CA PRO A 226 4.53 1.43 5.36
C PRO A 226 5.20 0.92 6.65
N ILE A 227 6.21 0.07 6.53
CA ILE A 227 7.06 -0.36 7.67
C ILE A 227 7.95 0.82 8.09
N SER A 228 7.63 1.50 9.18
CA SER A 228 8.29 2.76 9.54
C SER A 228 8.28 3.03 11.04
N ALA A 229 7.09 3.28 11.61
CA ALA A 229 6.91 3.59 13.03
C ALA A 229 6.13 2.50 13.77
N GLU A 230 6.39 2.37 15.07
CA GLU A 230 5.70 1.44 15.97
C GLU A 230 4.19 1.67 15.96
N ARG A 231 3.75 2.94 16.04
CA ARG A 231 2.33 3.33 16.01
C ARG A 231 1.55 2.76 14.83
N ARG A 232 2.17 2.73 13.63
CA ARG A 232 1.55 2.17 12.42
C ARG A 232 1.51 0.64 12.49
N THR A 233 2.58 0.04 12.99
CA THR A 233 2.68 -1.41 13.16
C THR A 233 1.67 -1.92 14.19
N SER A 234 1.58 -1.28 15.36
CA SER A 234 0.61 -1.63 16.39
C SER A 234 -0.83 -1.41 15.93
N ALA A 235 -1.12 -0.34 15.19
CA ALA A 235 -2.45 -0.14 14.60
C ALA A 235 -2.82 -1.24 13.58
N ALA A 236 -1.89 -1.65 12.72
CA ALA A 236 -2.10 -2.72 11.75
C ALA A 236 -2.38 -4.07 12.44
N LEU A 237 -1.55 -4.43 13.43
CA LEU A 237 -1.68 -5.69 14.17
C LEU A 237 -2.93 -5.69 15.06
N PHE A 238 -3.27 -4.56 15.66
CA PHE A 238 -4.49 -4.44 16.43
C PHE A 238 -5.74 -4.56 15.56
N ALA A 239 -5.79 -3.85 14.42
CA ALA A 239 -6.88 -4.00 13.45
C ALA A 239 -7.02 -5.46 12.96
N ARG A 240 -5.89 -6.14 12.73
CA ARG A 240 -5.88 -7.56 12.38
C ARG A 240 -6.52 -8.43 13.46
N ASN A 241 -6.20 -8.22 14.72
CA ASN A 241 -6.77 -8.96 15.84
C ASN A 241 -8.27 -8.68 15.96
N LEU A 242 -8.68 -7.42 15.89
CA LEU A 242 -10.09 -7.03 15.93
C LEU A 242 -10.90 -7.64 14.77
N SER A 243 -10.34 -7.67 13.55
CA SER A 243 -10.98 -8.33 12.40
C SER A 243 -11.16 -9.84 12.60
N ARG A 244 -10.20 -10.52 13.24
CA ARG A 244 -10.34 -11.95 13.58
C ARG A 244 -11.41 -12.20 14.64
N LEU A 245 -11.53 -11.29 15.60
CA LEU A 245 -12.58 -11.29 16.62
C LEU A 245 -13.95 -10.85 16.07
N LYS A 246 -14.03 -10.44 14.80
CA LYS A 246 -15.22 -9.87 14.16
C LYS A 246 -15.77 -8.65 14.90
N GLU A 247 -14.88 -7.89 15.54
CA GLU A 247 -15.25 -6.66 16.22
C GLU A 247 -15.67 -5.57 15.23
N GLN A 248 -16.62 -4.72 15.62
CA GLN A 248 -16.99 -3.54 14.85
C GLN A 248 -16.19 -2.34 15.33
N TYR A 249 -15.17 -1.98 14.57
CA TYR A 249 -14.21 -0.95 14.96
C TYR A 249 -13.93 0.06 13.86
N LEU A 250 -13.42 1.22 14.26
CA LEU A 250 -12.76 2.20 13.41
C LEU A 250 -11.42 2.57 14.05
N ILE A 251 -10.32 2.34 13.34
CA ILE A 251 -9.01 2.84 13.76
C ILE A 251 -8.62 3.99 12.83
N LYS A 252 -8.14 5.10 13.40
CA LYS A 252 -7.59 6.24 12.63
C LYS A 252 -6.20 6.57 13.15
N VAL A 253 -5.26 6.73 12.23
CA VAL A 253 -3.85 7.01 12.56
C VAL A 253 -3.35 8.14 11.68
N LEU A 254 -2.71 9.13 12.30
CA LEU A 254 -1.92 10.15 11.63
C LEU A 254 -0.48 10.03 12.11
N GLY A 255 0.48 9.90 11.19
CA GLY A 255 1.90 9.86 11.51
C GLY A 255 2.65 11.08 11.00
N CYS A 256 3.60 11.58 11.80
CA CYS A 256 4.46 12.70 11.43
C CYS A 256 5.19 12.48 10.09
N SER A 257 5.57 11.23 9.78
CA SER A 257 6.35 10.93 8.56
C SER A 257 5.53 10.71 7.29
N ASP A 258 4.27 10.27 7.37
CA ASP A 258 3.44 10.04 6.16
C ASP A 258 2.43 11.15 5.91
N ARG A 259 2.16 12.01 6.91
CA ARG A 259 1.33 13.22 6.75
C ARG A 259 -0.06 12.88 6.20
N THR A 260 -0.50 11.67 6.51
CA THR A 260 -1.66 11.02 5.93
C THR A 260 -2.48 10.44 7.07
N ILE A 261 -3.77 10.73 7.07
CA ILE A 261 -4.72 10.08 7.96
C ILE A 261 -5.10 8.74 7.33
N THR A 262 -4.65 7.65 7.93
CA THR A 262 -5.05 6.29 7.54
C THR A 262 -6.22 5.85 8.40
N SER A 263 -7.34 5.47 7.77
CA SER A 263 -8.54 4.95 8.44
C SER A 263 -8.74 3.47 8.09
N LEU A 264 -8.93 2.65 9.12
CA LEU A 264 -9.24 1.22 9.03
C LEU A 264 -10.65 0.99 9.60
N SER A 265 -11.61 0.66 8.75
CA SER A 265 -12.99 0.41 9.17
C SER A 265 -13.33 -1.09 9.11
N GLY A 266 -13.59 -1.68 10.27
CA GLY A 266 -14.05 -3.06 10.44
C GLY A 266 -15.58 -3.23 10.45
N PHE A 267 -16.35 -2.22 9.99
CA PHE A 267 -17.81 -2.20 10.17
C PHE A 267 -18.53 -3.39 9.53
N GLU A 268 -18.05 -3.82 8.36
CA GLU A 268 -18.66 -4.92 7.60
C GLU A 268 -18.14 -6.31 8.03
N GLN A 269 -17.32 -6.40 9.08
CA GLN A 269 -16.76 -7.65 9.63
C GLN A 269 -16.11 -8.57 8.57
N LYS A 270 -15.57 -7.96 7.50
CA LYS A 270 -14.81 -8.65 6.47
C LYS A 270 -13.45 -9.11 7.02
N ARG A 271 -12.80 -10.03 6.30
CA ARG A 271 -11.46 -10.53 6.63
C ARG A 271 -10.43 -9.41 6.83
N TYR A 272 -10.53 -8.36 6.01
CA TYR A 272 -9.70 -7.17 6.11
C TYR A 272 -10.60 -5.94 6.30
N PRO A 273 -10.16 -4.93 7.08
CA PRO A 273 -10.89 -3.68 7.20
C PRO A 273 -10.88 -2.91 5.88
N LEU A 274 -11.87 -2.04 5.67
CA LEU A 274 -11.78 -1.02 4.62
C LEU A 274 -10.63 -0.06 4.94
N VAL A 275 -9.70 0.12 4.01
CA VAL A 275 -8.59 1.07 4.14
C VAL A 275 -8.90 2.33 3.34
N GLU A 276 -8.82 3.47 4.00
CA GLU A 276 -8.90 4.80 3.39
C GLU A 276 -7.72 5.65 3.84
N LYS A 277 -7.17 6.46 2.92
CA LYS A 277 -6.11 7.43 3.23
C LYS A 277 -6.52 8.81 2.80
N THR A 278 -6.30 9.81 3.65
CA THR A 278 -6.54 11.22 3.34
C THR A 278 -5.27 12.03 3.58
N ALA A 279 -4.88 12.86 2.61
CA ALA A 279 -3.70 13.71 2.69
C ALA A 279 -3.89 15.03 1.91
N LEU A 280 -2.99 15.98 2.13
CA LEU A 280 -2.85 17.17 1.29
C LEU A 280 -1.85 16.90 0.18
N ILE A 281 -2.26 17.13 -1.07
CA ILE A 281 -1.42 16.94 -2.25
C ILE A 281 -1.47 18.17 -3.15
N ALA A 282 -0.42 18.38 -3.95
CA ALA A 282 -0.45 19.34 -5.05
C ALA A 282 -0.98 18.69 -6.34
N VAL A 283 -1.94 19.33 -6.99
CA VAL A 283 -2.38 18.98 -8.34
C VAL A 283 -1.33 19.48 -9.35
N SER A 284 -0.92 18.61 -10.28
CA SER A 284 0.04 19.00 -11.32
C SER A 284 -0.53 20.10 -12.23
N PRO A 285 0.29 21.06 -12.71
CA PRO A 285 -0.18 22.15 -13.56
C PRO A 285 -1.03 21.70 -14.75
N SER A 286 -0.58 20.68 -15.50
CA SER A 286 -1.31 20.16 -16.65
C SER A 286 -2.69 19.58 -16.30
N LEU A 287 -2.83 18.98 -15.12
CA LEU A 287 -4.11 18.44 -14.66
C LEU A 287 -5.03 19.56 -14.20
N ALA A 288 -4.49 20.59 -13.55
CA ALA A 288 -5.25 21.77 -13.14
C ALA A 288 -5.76 22.57 -14.35
N GLU A 289 -4.93 22.76 -15.39
CA GLU A 289 -5.31 23.41 -16.65
C GLU A 289 -6.44 22.66 -17.37
N ALA A 290 -6.38 21.33 -17.37
CA ALA A 290 -7.42 20.48 -17.97
C ALA A 290 -8.72 20.43 -17.13
N ASN A 291 -8.69 20.91 -15.89
CA ASN A 291 -9.81 20.83 -14.93
C ASN A 291 -10.01 22.18 -14.22
N PRO A 292 -10.39 23.25 -14.97
CA PRO A 292 -10.53 24.59 -14.41
C PRO A 292 -11.60 24.67 -13.31
N HIS A 293 -12.58 23.76 -13.33
CA HIS A 293 -13.63 23.67 -12.33
C HIS A 293 -13.11 23.47 -10.90
N LEU A 294 -11.92 22.89 -10.72
CA LEU A 294 -11.30 22.79 -9.40
C LEU A 294 -11.04 24.17 -8.78
N ARG A 295 -10.68 25.16 -9.61
CA ARG A 295 -10.52 26.54 -9.18
C ARG A 295 -11.89 27.21 -9.06
N ASP A 296 -12.70 27.10 -10.10
CA ASP A 296 -13.97 27.83 -10.20
C ASP A 296 -14.96 27.44 -9.10
N GLN A 297 -14.91 26.18 -8.67
CA GLN A 297 -15.75 25.63 -7.60
C GLN A 297 -15.05 25.61 -6.23
N GLY A 298 -13.84 26.16 -6.09
CA GLY A 298 -13.19 26.34 -4.78
C GLY A 298 -12.60 25.09 -4.13
N TYR A 299 -12.23 24.05 -4.89
CA TYR A 299 -11.64 22.80 -4.34
C TYR A 299 -10.22 22.96 -3.81
N TYR A 300 -9.54 24.08 -4.11
CA TYR A 300 -8.20 24.33 -3.61
C TYR A 300 -8.22 24.84 -2.16
N VAL A 301 -7.45 24.17 -1.30
CA VAL A 301 -7.02 24.69 0.01
C VAL A 301 -6.09 25.88 -0.20
N ASP A 302 -5.18 25.75 -1.16
CA ASP A 302 -4.25 26.80 -1.59
C ASP A 302 -4.25 26.84 -3.13
N PRO A 303 -4.89 27.86 -3.74
CA PRO A 303 -4.96 27.99 -5.20
C PRO A 303 -3.60 28.19 -5.89
N GLU A 304 -2.62 28.82 -5.23
CA GLU A 304 -1.32 29.11 -5.83
C GLU A 304 -0.48 27.84 -5.93
N ARG A 305 -0.46 27.06 -4.84
CA ARG A 305 0.22 25.76 -4.77
C ARG A 305 -0.63 24.60 -5.33
N ARG A 306 -1.89 24.88 -5.73
CA ARG A 306 -2.88 23.90 -6.22
C ARG A 306 -3.10 22.75 -5.24
N VAL A 307 -3.16 23.09 -3.95
CA VAL A 307 -3.29 22.10 -2.87
C VAL A 307 -4.74 21.69 -2.73
N VAL A 308 -4.98 20.38 -2.68
CA VAL A 308 -6.32 19.82 -2.48
C VAL A 308 -6.30 18.79 -1.35
N ILE A 309 -7.46 18.59 -0.73
CA ILE A 309 -7.68 17.49 0.22
C ILE A 309 -8.02 16.24 -0.59
N PHE A 310 -7.13 15.26 -0.59
CA PHE A 310 -7.25 14.09 -1.43
C PHE A 310 -7.45 12.82 -0.62
N LYS A 311 -8.47 12.06 -0.95
CA LYS A 311 -8.84 10.81 -0.29
C LYS A 311 -8.79 9.64 -1.27
N VAL A 312 -8.25 8.52 -0.81
CA VAL A 312 -8.08 7.29 -1.58
C VAL A 312 -8.67 6.13 -0.81
N THR A 313 -9.46 5.30 -1.49
CA THR A 313 -10.01 4.05 -0.94
C THR A 313 -9.37 2.87 -1.62
N TYR A 314 -9.03 1.84 -0.85
CA TYR A 314 -8.33 0.66 -1.30
C TYR A 314 -9.17 -0.61 -1.13
N VAL A 315 -8.85 -1.61 -1.94
CA VAL A 315 -9.31 -3.00 -1.76
C VAL A 315 -8.10 -3.90 -1.55
N GLN A 316 -8.20 -4.83 -0.60
CA GLN A 316 -7.18 -5.84 -0.33
C GLN A 316 -7.32 -7.07 -1.20
N HIS A 317 -6.18 -7.67 -1.53
CA HIS A 317 -6.07 -8.91 -2.30
C HIS A 317 -5.47 -10.02 -1.45
N LYS A 318 -5.93 -11.25 -1.69
CA LYS A 318 -5.25 -12.43 -1.15
C LYS A 318 -3.94 -12.62 -1.95
N TYR A 319 -2.86 -12.96 -1.25
CA TYR A 319 -1.62 -13.34 -1.90
C TYR A 319 -1.82 -14.52 -2.86
N ASN A 320 -1.41 -14.35 -4.11
CA ASN A 320 -1.34 -15.42 -5.08
C ASN A 320 0.13 -15.79 -5.38
N ARG A 321 0.52 -17.00 -4.99
CA ARG A 321 1.88 -17.54 -5.23
C ARG A 321 2.21 -17.73 -6.71
N PHE A 322 1.20 -17.81 -7.56
CA PHE A 322 1.35 -18.02 -9.00
C PHE A 322 1.61 -16.72 -9.75
N ASN A 323 1.47 -15.56 -9.11
CA ASN A 323 1.72 -14.32 -9.81
C ASN A 323 3.21 -14.21 -10.16
N VAL A 324 3.50 -13.84 -11.40
CA VAL A 324 4.88 -13.76 -11.93
C VAL A 324 5.64 -12.69 -11.18
N LEU A 325 5.04 -11.52 -11.08
CA LEU A 325 5.47 -10.46 -10.18
C LEU A 325 4.63 -10.55 -8.91
N GLU A 326 5.30 -10.57 -7.76
CA GLU A 326 4.60 -10.71 -6.49
C GLU A 326 3.55 -9.61 -6.29
N ASP A 327 2.42 -10.02 -5.71
CA ASP A 327 1.29 -9.14 -5.53
C ASP A 327 1.59 -7.99 -4.58
N ARG A 328 1.11 -6.81 -4.98
CA ARG A 328 0.66 -5.78 -4.05
C ARG A 328 -0.51 -6.31 -3.24
N ALA A 329 -0.49 -6.06 -1.94
CA ALA A 329 -1.55 -6.46 -1.05
C ALA A 329 -2.85 -5.70 -1.31
N MET A 330 -2.79 -4.55 -1.99
CA MET A 330 -3.97 -3.73 -2.27
C MET A 330 -3.96 -3.06 -3.64
N SER A 331 -5.14 -2.64 -4.09
CA SER A 331 -5.35 -1.76 -5.25
C SER A 331 -6.22 -0.56 -4.90
N VAL A 332 -6.01 0.56 -5.60
CA VAL A 332 -6.88 1.75 -5.51
C VAL A 332 -8.20 1.49 -6.23
N VAL A 333 -9.32 1.68 -5.52
CA VAL A 333 -10.68 1.52 -6.07
C VAL A 333 -11.44 2.83 -6.20
N LYS A 334 -11.15 3.83 -5.36
CA LYS A 334 -11.82 5.14 -5.40
C LYS A 334 -10.82 6.24 -5.06
N GLN A 335 -11.01 7.40 -5.69
CA GLN A 335 -10.26 8.63 -5.45
C GLN A 335 -11.27 9.76 -5.37
N GLU A 336 -11.07 10.68 -4.43
CA GLU A 336 -11.98 11.79 -4.18
C GLU A 336 -11.18 13.03 -3.79
N ILE A 337 -11.54 14.18 -4.35
CA ILE A 337 -11.11 15.48 -3.84
C ILE A 337 -12.23 16.01 -2.94
N ILE A 338 -11.87 16.40 -1.72
CA ILE A 338 -12.80 16.93 -0.72
C ILE A 338 -12.74 18.45 -0.76
N HIS A 339 -13.90 19.08 -0.93
CA HIS A 339 -14.01 20.53 -0.92
C HIS A 339 -13.73 21.08 0.51
N PRO A 340 -12.85 22.09 0.67
CA PRO A 340 -12.35 22.53 1.97
C PRO A 340 -13.40 23.19 2.89
N TYR A 341 -14.51 23.70 2.35
CA TYR A 341 -15.54 24.40 3.14
C TYR A 341 -16.85 23.63 3.33
N HIS A 342 -17.45 23.05 2.28
CA HIS A 342 -18.70 22.29 2.40
C HIS A 342 -18.53 20.76 2.35
N GLY A 343 -17.31 20.23 2.19
CA GLY A 343 -17.02 18.79 2.24
C GLY A 343 -17.51 17.96 1.04
N GLY A 344 -18.00 18.62 -0.01
CA GLY A 344 -18.43 17.98 -1.26
C GLY A 344 -17.29 17.21 -1.93
N ARG A 345 -17.62 16.19 -2.72
CA ARG A 345 -16.64 15.26 -3.30
C ARG A 345 -16.63 15.37 -4.81
N ASP A 346 -15.45 15.63 -5.37
CA ASP A 346 -15.19 15.43 -6.79
C ASP A 346 -14.50 14.08 -7.00
N THR A 347 -15.13 13.20 -7.77
CA THR A 347 -14.65 11.85 -8.10
C THR A 347 -14.28 11.69 -9.57
N SER A 348 -14.35 12.76 -10.35
CA SER A 348 -14.14 12.75 -11.80
C SER A 348 -12.66 12.65 -12.18
N LEU A 349 -11.75 13.10 -11.31
CA LEU A 349 -10.31 13.09 -11.56
C LEU A 349 -9.62 11.83 -11.07
N ASN A 350 -8.72 11.31 -11.91
CA ASN A 350 -7.84 10.20 -11.58
C ASN A 350 -6.38 10.67 -11.46
N ILE A 351 -6.00 11.10 -10.26
CA ILE A 351 -4.65 11.65 -10.00
C ILE A 351 -3.59 10.54 -9.96
N LEU A 352 -3.96 9.33 -9.50
CA LEU A 352 -3.01 8.25 -9.24
C LEU A 352 -2.70 7.33 -10.43
N LYS A 353 -3.65 7.08 -11.34
CA LYS A 353 -3.50 6.09 -12.43
C LYS A 353 -3.22 6.71 -13.81
N ASP A 354 -2.76 7.96 -13.88
CA ASP A 354 -2.42 8.57 -15.17
C ASP A 354 -1.19 7.89 -15.81
N THR A 355 -1.40 7.12 -16.88
CA THR A 355 -0.36 6.42 -17.65
C THR A 355 0.42 7.37 -18.56
N LYS A 356 -0.18 8.47 -19.02
CA LYS A 356 0.54 9.48 -19.80
C LYS A 356 1.58 10.17 -18.92
N ARG A 357 1.18 10.52 -17.69
CA ARG A 357 2.11 11.04 -16.69
C ARG A 357 3.22 10.04 -16.37
N PHE A 358 2.91 8.76 -16.24
CA PHE A 358 3.90 7.72 -15.95
C PHE A 358 5.05 7.67 -16.98
N LEU A 359 4.72 7.71 -18.28
CA LEU A 359 5.73 7.73 -19.35
C LEU A 359 6.46 9.07 -19.44
N LYS A 360 5.76 10.18 -19.19
CA LYS A 360 6.37 11.50 -19.13
C LYS A 360 7.40 11.58 -17.99
N ASP A 361 7.01 11.18 -16.78
CA ASP A 361 7.91 11.14 -15.61
C ASP A 361 9.16 10.31 -15.92
N LEU A 362 9.02 9.14 -16.54
CA LEU A 362 10.15 8.31 -16.95
C LEU A 362 11.06 9.02 -17.98
N THR A 363 10.47 9.73 -18.94
CA THR A 363 11.21 10.49 -19.95
C THR A 363 12.00 11.63 -19.31
N ASP A 364 11.38 12.37 -18.40
CA ASP A 364 11.99 13.47 -17.68
C ASP A 364 13.12 12.96 -16.77
N ILE A 365 12.96 11.77 -16.15
CA ILE A 365 14.02 11.12 -15.37
C ILE A 365 15.22 10.79 -16.26
N VAL A 366 14.97 10.16 -17.41
CA VAL A 366 16.01 9.77 -18.39
C VAL A 366 16.77 10.99 -18.92
N ARG A 367 16.09 12.12 -19.11
CA ARG A 367 16.70 13.39 -19.53
C ARG A 367 17.45 14.13 -18.42
N GLY A 368 17.16 13.82 -17.16
CA GLY A 368 17.70 14.52 -16.00
C GLY A 368 16.96 15.82 -15.66
N GLU A 369 15.73 15.94 -16.15
CA GLU A 369 14.85 17.10 -15.98
C GLU A 369 13.82 16.87 -14.86
N PHE A 370 13.70 15.63 -14.37
CA PHE A 370 12.71 15.27 -13.37
C PHE A 370 13.02 15.88 -12.00
N THR A 371 12.01 16.57 -11.46
CA THR A 371 11.99 17.11 -10.10
C THR A 371 11.11 16.25 -9.20
N GLY A 372 11.71 15.62 -8.19
CA GLY A 372 11.00 14.85 -7.17
C GLY A 372 11.98 14.03 -6.34
N THR A 373 11.49 13.39 -5.29
CA THR A 373 12.35 12.65 -4.36
C THR A 373 12.10 11.15 -4.37
N ILE A 374 13.13 10.32 -4.26
CA ILE A 374 12.94 8.86 -4.08
C ILE A 374 14.00 8.29 -3.15
N SER A 375 13.62 7.33 -2.32
CA SER A 375 14.58 6.62 -1.47
C SER A 375 15.26 5.50 -2.25
N TYR A 376 16.58 5.55 -2.35
CA TYR A 376 17.42 4.51 -2.90
C TYR A 376 18.05 3.68 -1.79
N LYS A 377 17.89 2.34 -1.86
CA LYS A 377 18.41 1.36 -0.88
C LYS A 377 18.14 1.71 0.60
N ARG A 378 17.06 2.46 0.88
CA ARG A 378 16.63 2.85 2.24
C ARG A 378 17.62 3.73 3.02
N ALA A 379 18.63 4.27 2.36
CA ALA A 379 19.64 5.12 2.98
C ALA A 379 19.73 6.49 2.30
N ASP A 380 19.66 6.50 0.97
CA ASP A 380 19.87 7.72 0.20
C ASP A 380 18.55 8.31 -0.24
N LEU A 381 18.25 9.55 0.17
CA LEU A 381 17.15 10.33 -0.39
C LEU A 381 17.67 11.07 -1.63
N ILE A 382 17.31 10.57 -2.81
CA ILE A 382 17.70 11.20 -4.08
C ILE A 382 16.68 12.27 -4.42
N THR A 383 17.13 13.51 -4.60
CA THR A 383 16.28 14.69 -4.86
C THR A 383 16.49 15.30 -6.25
N SER A 384 17.41 14.74 -7.04
CA SER A 384 17.77 15.23 -8.37
C SER A 384 18.01 14.08 -9.35
N THR A 385 17.91 14.38 -10.65
CA THR A 385 18.25 13.45 -11.75
C THR A 385 19.33 14.03 -12.67
N LYS A 386 19.97 15.14 -12.26
CA LYS A 386 20.93 15.89 -13.09
C LYS A 386 22.20 15.10 -13.39
N THR A 387 22.82 14.50 -12.38
CA THR A 387 24.05 13.70 -12.54
C THR A 387 23.74 12.28 -13.01
N HIS A 388 24.67 11.62 -13.70
CA HIS A 388 24.48 10.23 -14.11
C HIS A 388 24.34 9.26 -12.93
N GLU A 389 25.05 9.52 -11.83
CA GLU A 389 24.95 8.73 -10.61
C GLU A 389 23.55 8.82 -10.00
N ASP A 390 23.07 10.04 -9.76
CA ASP A 390 21.75 10.28 -9.18
C ASP A 390 20.67 9.72 -10.09
N ARG A 391 20.80 9.92 -11.41
CA ARG A 391 19.86 9.41 -12.41
C ARG A 391 19.78 7.88 -12.39
N LEU A 392 20.90 7.18 -12.27
CA LEU A 392 20.91 5.71 -12.19
C LEU A 392 20.32 5.22 -10.85
N LYS A 393 20.68 5.84 -9.72
CA LYS A 393 20.06 5.55 -8.41
C LYS A 393 18.55 5.77 -8.46
N PHE A 394 18.11 6.88 -9.06
CA PHE A 394 16.70 7.23 -9.22
C PHE A 394 15.97 6.19 -10.09
N LEU A 395 16.52 5.84 -11.26
CA LEU A 395 15.94 4.83 -12.15
C LEU A 395 15.84 3.46 -11.47
N SER A 396 16.86 3.05 -10.72
CA SER A 396 16.83 1.79 -9.97
C SER A 396 15.70 1.75 -8.94
N ALA A 397 15.58 2.80 -8.13
CA ALA A 397 14.52 2.92 -7.13
C ALA A 397 13.14 3.00 -7.80
N TRP A 398 13.02 3.78 -8.87
CA TRP A 398 11.77 3.97 -9.61
C TRP A 398 11.29 2.66 -10.26
N LEU A 399 12.17 1.92 -10.94
CA LEU A 399 11.82 0.63 -11.55
C LEU A 399 11.38 -0.38 -10.48
N THR A 400 11.99 -0.36 -9.30
CA THR A 400 11.60 -1.22 -8.18
C THR A 400 10.20 -0.83 -7.66
N LYS A 401 9.91 0.46 -7.49
CA LYS A 401 8.61 0.95 -7.04
C LYS A 401 7.49 0.60 -8.03
N TYR A 402 7.75 0.81 -9.31
CA TYR A 402 6.77 0.64 -10.38
C TYR A 402 6.84 -0.71 -11.08
N GLN A 403 7.63 -1.66 -10.57
CA GLN A 403 7.88 -2.97 -11.17
C GLN A 403 6.59 -3.67 -11.61
N ARG A 404 5.60 -3.76 -10.71
CA ARG A 404 4.29 -4.35 -11.05
C ARG A 404 3.59 -3.58 -12.16
N ARG A 405 3.48 -2.24 -12.03
CA ARG A 405 2.78 -1.40 -13.01
C ARG A 405 3.39 -1.60 -14.40
N VAL A 406 4.72 -1.59 -14.49
CA VAL A 406 5.48 -1.80 -15.73
C VAL A 406 5.28 -3.22 -16.27
N GLY A 407 5.45 -4.24 -15.44
CA GLY A 407 5.33 -5.63 -15.86
C GLY A 407 3.92 -6.03 -16.28
N THR A 408 2.89 -5.31 -15.83
CA THR A 408 1.48 -5.55 -16.22
C THR A 408 0.99 -4.71 -17.40
N LEU A 409 1.84 -3.87 -18.00
CA LEU A 409 1.46 -3.09 -19.18
C LEU A 409 1.18 -4.01 -20.38
N SER A 410 0.41 -3.50 -21.35
CA SER A 410 0.33 -4.15 -22.65
C SER A 410 1.72 -4.21 -23.30
N THR A 411 1.94 -5.22 -24.15
CA THR A 411 3.21 -5.40 -24.87
C THR A 411 3.64 -4.11 -25.58
N GLU A 412 2.71 -3.43 -26.25
CA GLU A 412 2.98 -2.15 -26.94
C GLU A 412 3.46 -1.06 -25.99
N THR A 413 2.79 -0.87 -24.85
CA THR A 413 3.17 0.17 -23.90
C THR A 413 4.49 -0.16 -23.21
N PHE A 414 4.74 -1.44 -22.93
CA PHE A 414 6.00 -1.91 -22.36
C PHE A 414 7.19 -1.70 -23.31
N GLU A 415 7.02 -1.93 -24.62
CA GLU A 415 8.03 -1.59 -25.61
C GLU A 415 8.30 -0.08 -25.68
N GLY A 416 7.27 0.75 -25.49
CA GLY A 416 7.43 2.19 -25.30
C GLY A 416 8.32 2.55 -24.11
N VAL A 417 8.08 1.94 -22.94
CA VAL A 417 8.91 2.08 -21.73
C VAL A 417 10.36 1.65 -22.01
N LYS A 418 10.55 0.48 -22.64
CA LYS A 418 11.88 -0.04 -23.00
C LYS A 418 12.63 0.90 -23.93
N LYS A 419 11.96 1.46 -24.94
CA LYS A 419 12.58 2.42 -25.86
C LYS A 419 13.09 3.66 -25.14
N VAL A 420 12.29 4.22 -24.21
CA VAL A 420 12.72 5.38 -23.41
C VAL A 420 13.93 5.05 -22.56
N LEU A 421 13.93 3.91 -21.85
CA LEU A 421 15.05 3.47 -21.01
C LEU A 421 16.32 3.22 -21.83
N ASN A 422 16.19 2.54 -22.97
CA ASN A 422 17.32 2.22 -23.85
C ASN A 422 17.93 3.47 -24.50
N SER A 423 17.14 4.53 -24.71
CA SER A 423 17.67 5.82 -25.20
C SER A 423 18.74 6.43 -24.28
N TYR A 424 18.73 6.06 -23.00
CA TYR A 424 19.75 6.42 -22.02
C TYR A 424 20.77 5.31 -21.79
N LEU A 425 20.31 4.12 -21.43
CA LEU A 425 21.17 3.01 -20.96
C LEU A 425 22.11 2.47 -22.04
N LEU A 426 21.74 2.59 -23.32
CA LEU A 426 22.52 2.12 -24.46
C LEU A 426 23.16 3.28 -25.25
N ASN A 427 23.08 4.51 -24.74
CA ASN A 427 23.66 5.66 -25.42
C ASN A 427 25.20 5.58 -25.40
N ARG A 428 25.80 5.67 -26.59
CA ARG A 428 27.25 5.57 -26.78
C ARG A 428 28.01 6.77 -26.18
N GLU A 429 27.38 7.93 -26.10
CA GLU A 429 27.97 9.16 -25.56
C GLU A 429 28.19 9.07 -24.05
N TYR A 430 27.38 8.26 -23.35
CA TYR A 430 27.47 8.10 -21.89
C TYR A 430 28.39 6.96 -21.45
N LYS A 431 29.13 6.34 -22.37
CA LYS A 431 30.01 5.18 -22.06
C LYS A 431 31.02 5.48 -20.96
N GLU A 432 31.68 6.63 -20.99
CA GLU A 432 32.67 7.00 -19.97
C GLU A 432 32.01 7.20 -18.60
N ALA A 433 30.83 7.85 -18.56
CA ALA A 433 30.05 8.02 -17.34
C ALA A 433 29.57 6.67 -16.78
N PHE A 434 29.13 5.76 -17.63
CA PHE A 434 28.73 4.40 -17.21
C PHE A 434 29.91 3.56 -16.78
N ALA A 435 31.10 3.74 -17.35
CA ALA A 435 32.31 3.07 -16.87
C ALA A 435 32.67 3.52 -15.44
N LYS A 436 32.49 4.81 -15.13
CA LYS A 436 32.67 5.34 -13.77
C LYS A 436 31.66 4.77 -12.77
N TYR A 437 30.42 4.52 -13.20
CA TYR A 437 29.33 4.02 -12.36
C TYR A 437 28.85 2.62 -12.81
N ALA A 438 29.80 1.72 -13.10
CA ALA A 438 29.52 0.43 -13.75
C ALA A 438 28.51 -0.43 -12.98
N ASP A 439 28.61 -0.47 -11.65
CA ASP A 439 27.71 -1.26 -10.81
C ASP A 439 26.28 -0.72 -10.82
N LEU A 440 26.11 0.61 -10.77
CA LEU A 440 24.79 1.25 -10.85
C LEU A 440 24.17 1.06 -12.23
N HIS A 441 24.96 1.22 -13.30
CA HIS A 441 24.49 0.96 -14.67
C HIS A 441 24.05 -0.49 -14.84
N ARG A 442 24.86 -1.44 -14.37
CA ARG A 442 24.54 -2.87 -14.38
C ARG A 442 23.26 -3.16 -13.59
N GLU A 443 23.10 -2.59 -12.40
CA GLU A 443 21.90 -2.76 -11.55
C GLU A 443 20.62 -2.33 -12.29
N VAL A 444 20.64 -1.16 -12.95
CA VAL A 444 19.48 -0.67 -13.70
C VAL A 444 19.20 -1.56 -14.91
N VAL A 445 20.23 -1.94 -15.69
CA VAL A 445 20.07 -2.83 -16.85
C VAL A 445 19.51 -4.19 -16.42
N GLN A 446 19.98 -4.76 -15.31
CA GLN A 446 19.46 -6.01 -14.76
C GLN A 446 17.97 -5.92 -14.40
N LYS A 447 17.53 -4.80 -13.80
CA LYS A 447 16.11 -4.58 -13.50
C LYS A 447 15.25 -4.51 -14.76
N VAL A 448 15.73 -3.85 -15.82
CA VAL A 448 15.02 -3.81 -17.11
C VAL A 448 14.94 -5.19 -17.74
N ALA A 449 16.04 -5.97 -17.71
CA ALA A 449 16.06 -7.34 -18.20
C ALA A 449 15.09 -8.24 -17.42
N TYR A 450 15.08 -8.14 -16.09
CA TYR A 450 14.15 -8.89 -15.22
C TYR A 450 12.69 -8.57 -15.57
N LEU A 451 12.35 -7.28 -15.71
CA LEU A 451 11.00 -6.84 -16.09
C LEU A 451 10.58 -7.38 -17.46
N ASN A 452 11.51 -7.40 -18.42
CA ASN A 452 11.26 -7.95 -19.74
C ASN A 452 11.00 -9.47 -19.69
N GLN A 453 11.78 -10.22 -18.91
CA GLN A 453 11.53 -11.66 -18.71
C GLN A 453 10.21 -11.92 -17.97
N ALA A 454 9.87 -11.11 -16.96
CA ALA A 454 8.60 -11.21 -16.26
C ALA A 454 7.40 -10.93 -17.18
N GLN A 455 7.49 -9.92 -18.05
CA GLN A 455 6.46 -9.61 -19.04
C GLN A 455 6.24 -10.78 -20.01
N GLN A 456 7.32 -11.45 -20.42
CA GLN A 456 7.24 -12.61 -21.29
C GLN A 456 6.52 -13.80 -20.65
N LEU A 457 6.48 -13.93 -19.31
CA LEU A 457 5.76 -15.02 -18.63
C LEU A 457 4.26 -14.75 -18.47
N GLN A 458 3.77 -13.52 -18.74
CA GLN A 458 2.36 -13.19 -18.55
C GLN A 458 1.37 -14.08 -19.30
N PRO A 459 1.61 -14.50 -20.57
CA PRO A 459 0.70 -15.42 -21.25
C PRO A 459 0.52 -16.73 -20.48
N LEU A 460 1.62 -17.29 -19.96
CA LEU A 460 1.60 -18.53 -19.17
C LEU A 460 0.93 -18.31 -17.80
N GLU A 461 1.15 -17.15 -17.18
CA GLU A 461 0.48 -16.74 -15.94
C GLU A 461 -1.04 -16.72 -16.10
N LYS A 462 -1.55 -16.07 -17.16
CA LYS A 462 -3.00 -16.03 -17.47
C LYS A 462 -3.56 -17.43 -17.68
N LEU A 463 -2.82 -18.29 -18.38
CA LEU A 463 -3.22 -19.69 -18.58
C LEU A 463 -3.26 -20.48 -17.27
N ALA A 464 -2.49 -20.11 -16.23
CA ALA A 464 -2.53 -20.81 -14.95
C ALA A 464 -3.73 -20.38 -14.07
N GLN A 465 -4.31 -19.20 -14.30
CA GLN A 465 -5.38 -18.64 -13.47
C GLN A 465 -6.78 -19.05 -13.96
N GLU A 466 -7.53 -19.81 -13.15
CA GLU A 466 -8.86 -20.33 -13.54
C GLU A 466 -9.88 -19.26 -13.98
N GLU A 467 -9.82 -18.06 -13.41
CA GLU A 467 -10.72 -16.95 -13.74
C GLU A 467 -10.51 -16.42 -15.17
N GLU A 468 -9.27 -16.42 -15.65
CA GLU A 468 -8.86 -15.91 -16.97
C GLU A 468 -9.13 -16.93 -18.10
N VAL A 469 -9.23 -18.22 -17.75
CA VAL A 469 -9.48 -19.33 -18.70
C VAL A 469 -10.93 -19.84 -18.63
N ARG A 470 -11.87 -19.06 -18.05
CA ARG A 470 -13.30 -19.43 -18.07
C ARG A 470 -13.78 -19.63 -19.51
N GLY A 471 -14.19 -20.85 -19.85
CA GLY A 471 -14.64 -21.24 -21.19
C GLY A 471 -13.56 -21.87 -22.09
N LEU A 472 -12.29 -21.88 -21.67
CA LEU A 472 -11.21 -22.57 -22.37
C LEU A 472 -11.14 -24.05 -21.95
N GLY A 473 -11.30 -24.96 -22.93
CA GLY A 473 -11.17 -26.40 -22.69
C GLY A 473 -9.75 -26.80 -22.30
N LEU A 474 -9.61 -27.87 -21.51
CA LEU A 474 -8.31 -28.35 -20.99
C LEU A 474 -7.27 -28.59 -22.10
N THR A 475 -7.66 -29.16 -23.24
CA THR A 475 -6.76 -29.40 -24.38
C THR A 475 -6.24 -28.11 -24.98
N GLN A 476 -7.11 -27.10 -25.14
CA GLN A 476 -6.73 -25.81 -25.70
C GLN A 476 -5.80 -25.06 -24.74
N ARG A 477 -6.12 -25.08 -23.44
CA ARG A 477 -5.29 -24.52 -22.38
C ARG A 477 -3.88 -25.14 -22.37
N LEU A 478 -3.79 -26.48 -22.41
CA LEU A 478 -2.52 -27.19 -22.42
C LEU A 478 -1.74 -26.97 -23.72
N SER A 479 -2.43 -26.94 -24.87
CA SER A 479 -1.80 -26.67 -26.17
C SER A 479 -1.20 -25.27 -26.23
N GLN A 480 -1.87 -24.24 -25.70
CA GLN A 480 -1.33 -22.88 -25.64
C GLN A 480 -0.14 -22.78 -24.69
N ALA A 481 -0.19 -23.47 -23.54
CA ALA A 481 0.93 -23.53 -22.61
C ALA A 481 2.15 -24.24 -23.22
N LEU A 482 1.94 -25.33 -23.97
CA LEU A 482 3.03 -26.02 -24.66
C LEU A 482 3.64 -25.14 -25.77
N ALA A 483 2.79 -24.52 -26.61
CA ALA A 483 3.24 -23.62 -27.66
C ALA A 483 4.10 -22.47 -27.10
N PHE A 484 3.72 -21.93 -25.94
CA PHE A 484 4.53 -20.93 -25.23
C PHE A 484 5.93 -21.47 -24.87
N LEU A 485 6.02 -22.67 -24.29
CA LEU A 485 7.30 -23.28 -23.93
C LEU A 485 8.17 -23.56 -25.16
N GLU A 486 7.57 -24.01 -26.27
CA GLU A 486 8.27 -24.30 -27.52
C GLU A 486 8.79 -23.03 -28.20
N GLU A 487 7.99 -21.96 -28.23
CA GLU A 487 8.39 -20.65 -28.75
C GLU A 487 9.55 -20.07 -27.94
N LYS A 488 9.49 -20.19 -26.61
CA LYS A 488 10.46 -19.59 -25.68
C LYS A 488 11.58 -20.53 -25.25
N GLN A 489 11.71 -21.70 -25.87
CA GLN A 489 12.68 -22.73 -25.44
C GLN A 489 14.15 -22.28 -25.48
N ALA A 490 14.47 -21.32 -26.36
CA ALA A 490 15.82 -20.75 -26.47
C ALA A 490 16.09 -19.69 -25.39
N ASP A 491 15.04 -18.96 -24.98
CA ASP A 491 15.15 -17.82 -24.05
C ASP A 491 15.05 -18.27 -22.58
N LEU A 492 14.12 -19.17 -22.26
CA LEU A 492 13.81 -19.62 -20.90
C LEU A 492 15.02 -20.08 -20.07
N PRO A 493 16.01 -20.82 -20.63
CA PRO A 493 17.19 -21.21 -19.88
C PRO A 493 18.05 -20.05 -19.36
N TYR A 494 17.92 -18.86 -19.95
CA TYR A 494 18.63 -17.63 -19.55
C TYR A 494 17.79 -16.76 -18.61
N PHE A 495 16.62 -17.24 -18.15
CA PHE A 495 15.82 -16.48 -17.22
C PHE A 495 16.48 -16.44 -15.85
N TYR A 496 16.21 -15.35 -15.11
CA TYR A 496 16.57 -15.28 -13.70
C TYR A 496 16.01 -16.51 -12.95
N PRO A 497 16.76 -17.08 -11.99
CA PRO A 497 16.38 -18.35 -11.38
C PRO A 497 14.97 -18.38 -10.80
N ASP A 498 14.53 -17.30 -10.16
CA ASP A 498 13.20 -17.18 -9.57
C ASP A 498 12.07 -17.08 -10.61
N LEU A 499 12.31 -16.38 -11.73
CA LEU A 499 11.39 -16.33 -12.88
C LEU A 499 11.32 -17.68 -13.61
N PHE A 500 12.44 -18.38 -13.76
CA PHE A 500 12.46 -19.72 -14.33
C PHE A 500 11.70 -20.72 -13.44
N ASP A 501 11.96 -20.70 -12.13
CA ASP A 501 11.19 -21.48 -11.15
C ASP A 501 9.69 -21.15 -11.19
N LYS A 502 9.35 -19.88 -11.40
CA LYS A 502 7.97 -19.44 -11.58
C LYS A 502 7.35 -20.03 -12.84
N CYS A 503 8.05 -19.99 -13.98
CA CYS A 503 7.62 -20.62 -15.23
C CYS A 503 7.29 -22.10 -15.00
N LEU A 504 8.17 -22.83 -14.32
CA LEU A 504 7.94 -24.24 -13.98
C LEU A 504 6.74 -24.45 -13.05
N LYS A 505 6.56 -23.59 -12.04
CA LYS A 505 5.40 -23.64 -11.14
C LYS A 505 4.09 -23.38 -11.88
N LEU A 506 4.07 -22.42 -12.81
CA LEU A 506 2.91 -22.13 -13.65
C LEU A 506 2.53 -23.32 -14.53
N TRP A 507 3.52 -23.94 -15.19
CA TRP A 507 3.32 -25.17 -15.95
C TRP A 507 2.75 -26.29 -15.07
N ASN A 508 3.35 -26.51 -13.90
CA ASN A 508 2.90 -27.54 -12.97
C ASN A 508 1.48 -27.29 -12.45
N GLU A 509 1.08 -26.02 -12.29
CA GLU A 509 -0.28 -25.67 -11.90
C GLU A 509 -1.30 -25.99 -13.00
N ILE A 510 -0.97 -25.71 -14.26
CA ILE A 510 -1.80 -26.12 -15.41
C ILE A 510 -1.92 -27.65 -15.46
N MET A 511 -0.82 -28.36 -15.16
CA MET A 511 -0.76 -29.81 -15.06
C MET A 511 -1.43 -30.37 -13.80
N ALA A 512 -1.82 -29.53 -12.82
CA ALA A 512 -2.31 -29.99 -11.54
C ALA A 512 -3.71 -30.64 -11.61
N SER A 513 -4.40 -30.49 -12.73
CA SER A 513 -5.70 -31.12 -13.00
C SER A 513 -5.68 -32.63 -12.72
N PRO A 514 -6.67 -33.18 -11.99
CA PRO A 514 -6.73 -34.61 -11.69
C PRO A 514 -6.65 -35.51 -12.94
N ALA A 515 -7.27 -35.08 -14.05
CA ALA A 515 -7.25 -35.82 -15.31
C ALA A 515 -5.84 -35.89 -15.91
N LEU A 516 -5.10 -34.78 -15.88
CA LEU A 516 -3.73 -34.70 -16.41
C LEU A 516 -2.75 -35.47 -15.52
N LYS A 517 -2.91 -35.39 -14.19
CA LYS A 517 -2.07 -36.16 -13.25
C LYS A 517 -2.16 -37.67 -13.49
N LYS A 518 -3.39 -38.20 -13.63
CA LYS A 518 -3.60 -39.63 -13.86
C LYS A 518 -3.08 -40.09 -15.22
N LEU A 519 -3.29 -39.30 -16.27
CA LEU A 519 -2.80 -39.61 -17.61
C LEU A 519 -1.27 -39.54 -17.69
N ALA A 520 -0.66 -38.47 -17.19
CA ALA A 520 0.80 -38.29 -17.23
C ALA A 520 1.54 -39.21 -16.24
N GLY A 521 0.90 -39.60 -15.14
CA GLY A 521 1.43 -40.57 -14.18
C GLY A 521 1.33 -42.04 -14.63
N GLY A 522 0.69 -42.32 -15.76
CA GLY A 522 0.50 -43.68 -16.27
C GLY A 522 -0.53 -44.51 -15.50
N GLU A 523 -1.36 -43.88 -14.64
CA GLU A 523 -2.43 -44.54 -13.90
C GLU A 523 -3.62 -44.90 -14.81
N ILE A 524 -3.75 -44.22 -15.94
CA ILE A 524 -4.83 -44.44 -16.93
C ILE A 524 -4.22 -44.54 -18.33
N THR A 525 -4.55 -45.61 -19.04
CA THR A 525 -4.24 -45.75 -20.47
C THR A 525 -5.18 -44.85 -21.29
N PRO A 526 -4.68 -44.03 -22.23
CA PRO A 526 -5.54 -43.15 -23.02
C PRO A 526 -6.36 -43.94 -24.06
N GLU A 527 -7.62 -44.23 -23.72
CA GLU A 527 -8.53 -45.04 -24.55
C GLU A 527 -9.23 -44.21 -25.65
N THR A 528 -9.53 -42.94 -25.36
CA THR A 528 -10.22 -42.04 -26.30
C THR A 528 -9.25 -41.15 -27.09
N PRO A 529 -9.61 -40.68 -28.31
CA PRO A 529 -8.79 -39.72 -29.06
C PRO A 529 -8.48 -38.43 -28.28
N PHE A 530 -9.43 -37.99 -27.46
CA PHE A 530 -9.27 -36.83 -26.58
C PHE A 530 -8.20 -37.08 -25.50
N GLN A 531 -8.25 -38.23 -24.82
CA GLN A 531 -7.23 -38.60 -23.81
C GLN A 531 -5.85 -38.79 -24.43
N ARG A 532 -5.75 -39.38 -25.63
CA ARG A 532 -4.47 -39.54 -26.34
C ARG A 532 -3.83 -38.19 -26.63
N ARG A 533 -4.61 -37.24 -27.17
CA ARG A 533 -4.11 -35.88 -27.42
C ARG A 533 -3.67 -35.16 -26.15
N LEU A 534 -4.42 -35.31 -25.05
CA LEU A 534 -4.01 -34.73 -23.76
C LEU A 534 -2.72 -35.36 -23.23
N TRP A 535 -2.58 -36.68 -23.35
CA TRP A 535 -1.39 -37.41 -22.94
C TRP A 535 -0.17 -36.99 -23.78
N GLU A 536 -0.29 -36.89 -25.10
CA GLU A 536 0.79 -36.43 -25.99
C GLU A 536 1.27 -35.01 -25.62
N LEU A 537 0.33 -34.07 -25.44
CA LEU A 537 0.65 -32.70 -25.04
C LEU A 537 1.32 -32.64 -23.66
N ALA A 538 0.82 -33.42 -22.71
CA ALA A 538 1.36 -33.51 -21.35
C ALA A 538 2.79 -34.07 -21.34
N SER A 539 2.99 -35.22 -21.97
CA SER A 539 4.29 -35.90 -22.06
C SER A 539 5.32 -35.00 -22.75
N ARG A 540 4.95 -34.38 -23.88
CA ARG A 540 5.84 -33.46 -24.60
C ARG A 540 6.26 -32.26 -23.74
N GLY A 541 5.31 -31.68 -22.99
CA GLY A 541 5.62 -30.57 -22.10
C GLY A 541 6.48 -30.99 -20.89
N GLN A 542 6.30 -32.20 -20.36
CA GLN A 542 7.17 -32.75 -19.32
C GLN A 542 8.61 -32.97 -19.81
N GLU A 543 8.79 -33.55 -21.00
CA GLU A 543 10.11 -33.69 -21.64
C GLU A 543 10.78 -32.33 -21.85
N LEU A 544 10.03 -31.37 -22.40
CA LEU A 544 10.55 -30.03 -22.67
C LEU A 544 10.96 -29.31 -21.39
N THR A 545 10.12 -29.36 -20.35
CA THR A 545 10.46 -28.76 -19.04
C THR A 545 11.65 -29.42 -18.36
N ALA A 546 11.84 -30.74 -18.52
CA ALA A 546 13.05 -31.43 -18.06
C ALA A 546 14.30 -30.93 -18.80
N ALA A 547 14.25 -30.87 -20.14
CA ALA A 547 15.34 -30.37 -20.95
C ALA A 547 15.70 -28.90 -20.64
N LEU A 548 14.68 -28.05 -20.41
CA LEU A 548 14.86 -26.67 -20.00
C LEU A 548 15.55 -26.56 -18.63
N LYS A 549 15.18 -27.40 -17.66
CA LYS A 549 15.83 -27.42 -16.33
C LYS A 549 17.30 -27.78 -16.42
N ASP A 550 17.66 -28.70 -17.30
CA ASP A 550 19.05 -29.14 -17.46
C ASP A 550 19.89 -28.03 -18.11
N ARG A 551 19.37 -27.40 -19.16
CA ARG A 551 20.02 -26.25 -19.80
C ARG A 551 20.17 -25.06 -18.84
N HIS A 552 19.11 -24.73 -18.09
CA HIS A 552 19.14 -23.65 -17.11
C HIS A 552 20.22 -23.88 -16.05
N ARG A 553 20.28 -25.10 -15.49
CA ARG A 553 21.33 -25.49 -14.53
C ARG A 553 22.74 -25.38 -15.13
N GLN A 554 22.92 -25.83 -16.37
CA GLN A 554 24.22 -25.72 -17.05
C GLN A 554 24.68 -24.27 -17.19
N ILE A 555 23.81 -23.39 -17.71
CA ILE A 555 24.10 -21.96 -17.93
C ILE A 555 24.42 -21.24 -16.61
N HIS A 556 23.58 -21.42 -15.58
CA HIS A 556 23.82 -20.75 -14.29
C HIS A 556 25.04 -21.30 -13.55
N SER A 557 25.32 -22.60 -13.64
CA SER A 557 26.56 -23.16 -13.08
C SER A 557 27.81 -22.62 -13.78
N ALA A 558 27.72 -22.31 -15.08
CA ALA A 558 28.81 -21.70 -15.83
C ALA A 558 29.03 -20.24 -15.39
N ALA A 559 27.94 -19.51 -15.17
CA ALA A 559 28.00 -18.15 -14.63
C ALA A 559 28.59 -18.10 -13.20
N GLU A 560 28.23 -19.04 -12.33
CA GLU A 560 28.82 -19.17 -10.99
C GLU A 560 30.33 -19.46 -11.04
N ARG A 561 30.81 -20.13 -12.10
CA ARG A 561 32.23 -20.38 -12.36
C ARG A 561 32.97 -19.19 -13.00
N GLY A 562 32.31 -18.05 -13.18
CA GLY A 562 32.90 -16.82 -13.68
C GLY A 562 32.73 -16.57 -15.18
N GLU A 563 31.97 -17.41 -15.89
CA GLU A 563 31.59 -17.09 -17.27
C GLU A 563 30.59 -15.93 -17.30
N PRO A 564 30.67 -15.00 -18.27
CA PRO A 564 29.71 -13.90 -18.35
C PRO A 564 28.29 -14.44 -18.59
N PHE A 565 27.37 -14.26 -17.63
CA PHE A 565 25.97 -14.58 -17.83
C PHE A 565 25.39 -13.62 -18.89
N PRO A 566 24.93 -14.12 -20.05
CA PRO A 566 24.47 -13.25 -21.10
C PRO A 566 23.07 -12.74 -20.74
N LEU A 567 22.91 -11.42 -20.63
CA LEU A 567 21.63 -10.77 -20.30
C LEU A 567 20.55 -10.97 -21.40
N LEU A 568 20.98 -11.45 -22.58
CA LEU A 568 20.16 -11.86 -23.72
C LEU A 568 20.71 -13.20 -24.22
N PRO A 569 19.87 -14.12 -24.74
CA PRO A 569 20.38 -15.32 -25.38
C PRO A 569 21.34 -14.95 -26.52
N PRO A 570 22.44 -15.70 -26.73
CA PRO A 570 23.32 -15.47 -27.86
C PRO A 570 22.51 -15.54 -29.17
N GLU A 571 22.70 -14.56 -30.06
CA GLU A 571 22.04 -14.59 -31.38
C GLU A 571 22.34 -15.94 -32.04
N ALA A 572 21.29 -16.67 -32.43
CA ALA A 572 21.46 -17.88 -33.21
C ALA A 572 22.34 -17.55 -34.43
N PRO A 573 23.35 -18.38 -34.76
CA PRO A 573 24.21 -18.10 -35.89
C PRO A 573 23.32 -17.89 -37.11
N ARG A 574 23.38 -16.69 -37.71
CA ARG A 574 22.70 -16.42 -38.98
C ARG A 574 23.16 -17.49 -39.92
N SER A 575 22.25 -18.37 -40.35
CA SER A 575 22.56 -19.38 -41.33
C SER A 575 23.14 -18.64 -42.54
N SER A 576 24.43 -18.82 -42.75
CA SER A 576 25.08 -18.45 -43.99
C SER A 576 24.35 -19.23 -45.06
N LYS A 577 23.47 -18.55 -45.81
CA LYS A 577 22.95 -19.05 -47.06
C LYS A 577 24.16 -19.47 -47.90
N GLN A 578 24.32 -20.77 -48.11
CA GLN A 578 24.99 -21.30 -49.29
C GLN A 578 23.91 -21.67 -50.29
#